data_AF-A0A1Y2I8Z8-F1
#
_entry.id   AF-A0A1Y2I8Z8-F1
#
_cell.length_a   1.000
_cell.length_b   1.000
_cell.length_c   1.000
_cell.angle_alpha   90.00
_cell.angle_beta   90.00
_cell.angle_gamma   90.00
#
_symmetry.space_group_name_H-M   'P 1'
#
loop_
_entity.id
_entity.type
_entity.pdbx_description
1 polymer ?
#
loop_
_entity_poly.entity_id
_entity_poly.type
_entity_poly.pdbx_seq_one_letter_code
_entity_poly.pdbx_strand_id
1 'polypeptide(L)'
;MSDSVPETSPALFQDDLEEAMRDPAIPPEDIASLVITLARKAVEEPPQDEIRGRDDDTPGLEGFLWDLWYKLLEIADVDPSMHDRLASILTAIAAKGKEGCEGWRLWNRDIDWADRPLFGAALRESMNGIFPSYVVDGTGHIIMPPYPPEVLAALAGDPPTDSPLPRSAARARTKWMNQNAFIARLWTLDIMDWSTYGISTMRMDLEPYSLPPERRSTDETSLPQELKVENAAVWIRVAGEKMFESHEILGPKGNPEWDSKRGAPGSSGGTWDGVDGYHPDRWAHWKRIFKEISEGEGRQNMRDAAKAAVEAMEQVEREHSNNSH
;
A
#
# COMPACT_ATOMS: atom_id res chain seq x y z
N MET A 1 6.85 23.13 48.69
CA MET A 1 7.18 21.78 48.21
C MET A 1 6.15 21.47 47.14
N SER A 2 6.56 21.70 45.90
CA SER A 2 5.76 21.45 44.70
C SER A 2 6.33 20.17 44.12
N ASP A 3 5.65 19.06 44.34
CA ASP A 3 6.02 17.79 43.72
C ASP A 3 5.64 17.89 42.24
N SER A 4 6.66 18.07 41.41
CA SER A 4 6.60 17.85 39.98
C SER A 4 6.40 16.36 39.73
N VAL A 5 5.17 15.98 39.37
CA VAL A 5 4.89 14.70 38.73
C VAL A 5 5.61 14.72 37.37
N PRO A 6 6.45 13.72 37.03
CA PRO A 6 7.05 13.67 35.71
C PRO A 6 5.94 13.38 34.70
N GLU A 7 5.78 14.27 33.72
CA GLU A 7 5.03 13.99 32.49
C GLU A 7 5.75 12.86 31.76
N THR A 8 5.39 11.61 32.05
CA THR A 8 5.65 10.50 31.14
C THR A 8 4.69 10.65 29.97
N SER A 9 5.16 11.35 28.94
CA SER A 9 4.49 11.53 27.66
C SER A 9 4.17 10.18 27.01
N PRO A 10 2.99 10.00 26.37
CA PRO A 10 2.66 8.81 25.56
C PRO A 10 3.68 8.47 24.47
N ALA A 11 4.49 9.45 24.05
CA ALA A 11 5.51 9.30 23.01
C ALA A 11 6.60 8.26 23.36
N LEU A 12 6.92 8.04 24.63
CA LEU A 12 7.99 7.12 25.04
C LEU A 12 7.68 5.64 24.77
N PHE A 13 6.41 5.24 24.66
CA PHE A 13 6.02 3.83 24.43
C PHE A 13 6.02 3.44 22.94
N GLN A 14 6.06 4.43 22.06
CA GLN A 14 5.85 4.27 20.63
C GLN A 14 7.15 4.07 19.85
N ASP A 15 8.27 4.59 20.36
CA ASP A 15 9.60 4.39 19.76
C ASP A 15 10.11 2.97 20.06
N ASP A 16 9.85 2.47 21.27
CA ASP A 16 10.19 1.11 21.69
C ASP A 16 9.54 0.03 20.80
N LEU A 17 8.29 0.26 20.34
CA LEU A 17 7.60 -0.69 19.47
C LEU A 17 8.19 -0.70 18.06
N GLU A 18 8.54 0.45 17.50
CA GLU A 18 9.19 0.51 16.18
C GLU A 18 10.56 -0.17 16.22
N GLU A 19 11.36 0.12 17.24
CA GLU A 19 12.65 -0.56 17.44
C GLU A 19 12.47 -2.07 17.56
N ALA A 20 11.46 -2.52 18.32
CA ALA A 20 11.15 -3.94 18.45
C ALA A 20 10.73 -4.58 17.11
N MET A 21 9.90 -3.90 16.31
CA MET A 21 9.53 -4.38 14.97
C MET A 21 10.77 -4.52 14.07
N ARG A 22 11.75 -3.63 14.21
CA ARG A 22 12.99 -3.65 13.42
C ARG A 22 14.01 -4.68 13.90
N ASP A 23 14.01 -5.05 15.18
CA ASP A 23 15.02 -5.96 15.74
C ASP A 23 14.79 -7.42 15.34
N PRO A 24 15.62 -8.02 14.46
CA PRO A 24 15.45 -9.41 14.03
C PRO A 24 15.62 -10.43 15.16
N ALA A 25 16.20 -10.03 16.31
CA ALA A 25 16.33 -10.91 17.48
C ALA A 25 15.01 -11.11 18.22
N ILE A 26 14.04 -10.21 18.05
CA ILE A 26 12.71 -10.32 18.69
C ILE A 26 11.77 -11.11 17.77
N PRO A 27 11.23 -12.25 18.21
CA PRO A 27 10.25 -13.03 17.45
C PRO A 27 8.96 -12.23 17.14
N PRO A 28 8.32 -12.44 15.98
CA PRO A 28 7.04 -11.82 15.65
C PRO A 28 5.93 -12.04 16.69
N GLU A 29 5.92 -13.19 17.38
CA GLU A 29 4.95 -13.54 18.42
C GLU A 29 5.12 -12.70 19.69
N ASP A 30 6.37 -12.36 20.03
CA ASP A 30 6.68 -11.49 21.16
C ASP A 30 6.26 -10.05 20.85
N ILE A 31 6.43 -9.60 19.60
CA ILE A 31 5.93 -8.30 19.13
C ILE A 31 4.40 -8.27 19.15
N ALA A 32 3.73 -9.32 18.68
CA ALA A 32 2.27 -9.42 18.76
C ALA A 32 1.77 -9.36 20.20
N SER A 33 2.50 -9.97 21.14
CA SER A 33 2.19 -9.90 22.58
C SER A 33 2.42 -8.49 23.14
N LEU A 34 3.49 -7.82 22.72
CA LEU A 34 3.77 -6.42 23.05
C LEU A 34 2.66 -5.49 22.54
N VAL A 35 2.17 -5.69 21.31
CA VAL A 35 1.05 -4.93 20.74
C VAL A 35 -0.19 -5.03 21.62
N ILE A 36 -0.55 -6.23 22.10
CA ILE A 36 -1.70 -6.40 23.02
C ILE A 36 -1.47 -5.67 24.33
N THR A 37 -0.27 -5.78 24.90
CA THR A 37 0.09 -5.09 26.15
C THR A 37 -0.03 -3.57 25.99
N LEU A 38 0.47 -3.02 24.87
CA LEU A 38 0.39 -1.59 24.59
C LEU A 38 -1.05 -1.14 24.30
N ALA A 39 -1.84 -1.94 23.59
CA ALA A 39 -3.26 -1.67 23.37
C ALA A 39 -4.03 -1.58 24.70
N ARG A 40 -3.78 -2.53 25.62
CA ARG A 40 -4.43 -2.51 26.95
C ARG A 40 -4.08 -1.25 27.72
N LYS A 41 -2.81 -0.86 27.68
CA LYS A 41 -2.35 0.37 28.31
C LYS A 41 -3.03 1.61 27.72
N ALA A 42 -3.15 1.69 26.39
CA ALA A 42 -3.83 2.80 25.73
C ALA A 42 -5.30 2.91 26.15
N VAL A 43 -5.97 1.77 26.37
CA VAL A 43 -7.36 1.72 26.87
C VAL A 43 -7.48 2.06 28.35
N GLU A 44 -6.50 1.67 29.18
CA GLU A 44 -6.47 1.99 30.62
C GLU A 44 -6.15 3.48 30.89
N GLU A 45 -5.33 4.09 30.04
CA GLU A 45 -4.85 5.47 30.16
C GLU A 45 -5.16 6.30 28.89
N PRO A 46 -6.43 6.43 28.48
CA PRO A 46 -6.78 7.09 27.22
C PRO A 46 -6.54 8.61 27.27
N PRO A 47 -6.23 9.25 26.12
CA PRO A 47 -6.12 10.69 26.02
C PRO A 47 -7.38 11.42 26.52
N GLN A 48 -7.22 12.58 27.18
CA GLN A 48 -8.34 13.29 27.83
C GLN A 48 -9.47 13.70 26.89
N ASP A 49 -9.15 13.95 25.63
CA ASP A 49 -10.08 14.28 24.56
C ASP A 49 -10.88 13.06 24.06
N GLU A 50 -10.33 11.85 24.17
CA GLU A 50 -11.01 10.60 23.81
C GLU A 50 -11.91 10.05 24.93
N ILE A 51 -11.65 10.41 26.20
CA ILE A 51 -12.51 10.05 27.35
C ILE A 51 -13.96 10.54 27.15
N ARG A 52 -14.17 11.57 26.32
CA ARG A 52 -15.49 12.19 26.08
C ARG A 52 -16.05 11.87 24.68
N GLY A 53 -15.51 10.85 24.01
CA GLY A 53 -15.98 10.37 22.72
C GLY A 53 -17.47 10.05 22.73
N ARG A 54 -18.16 10.47 21.66
CA ARG A 54 -19.56 10.14 21.38
C ARG A 54 -19.54 8.77 20.68
N ASP A 55 -19.73 7.68 21.42
CA ASP A 55 -20.23 6.37 20.96
C ASP A 55 -19.81 5.29 21.98
N ASP A 56 -20.38 4.08 21.89
CA ASP A 56 -20.04 2.91 22.73
C ASP A 56 -18.62 2.35 22.47
N ASP A 57 -17.77 3.09 21.76
CA ASP A 57 -16.42 2.69 21.40
C ASP A 57 -15.46 2.83 22.59
N THR A 58 -14.40 2.02 22.57
CA THR A 58 -13.40 1.97 23.64
C THR A 58 -12.41 3.13 23.50
N PRO A 59 -12.36 4.09 24.46
CA PRO A 59 -11.43 5.22 24.39
C PRO A 59 -9.98 4.74 24.35
N GLY A 60 -9.12 5.46 23.61
CA GLY A 60 -7.69 5.15 23.46
C GLY A 60 -7.37 4.10 22.39
N LEU A 61 -8.33 3.23 22.04
CA LEU A 61 -8.07 2.10 21.15
C LEU A 61 -7.89 2.52 19.69
N GLU A 62 -8.76 3.41 19.18
CA GLU A 62 -8.70 3.86 17.79
C GLU A 62 -7.37 4.57 17.49
N GLY A 63 -6.99 5.54 18.32
CA GLY A 63 -5.72 6.27 18.18
C GLY A 63 -4.51 5.33 18.20
N PHE A 64 -4.47 4.39 19.16
CA PHE A 64 -3.40 3.38 19.22
C PHE A 64 -3.29 2.54 17.93
N LEU A 65 -4.43 2.07 17.40
CA LEU A 65 -4.44 1.24 16.19
C LEU A 65 -3.97 2.03 14.96
N TRP A 66 -4.39 3.28 14.79
CA TRP A 66 -3.89 4.14 13.72
C TRP A 66 -2.37 4.30 13.79
N ASP A 67 -1.83 4.63 14.97
CA ASP A 67 -0.39 4.81 15.18
C ASP A 67 0.40 3.52 14.92
N LEU A 68 -0.11 2.38 15.41
CA LEU A 68 0.47 1.05 15.17
C LEU A 68 0.62 0.77 13.67
N TRP A 69 -0.46 0.94 12.92
CA TRP A 69 -0.47 0.62 11.49
C TRP A 69 0.38 1.58 10.68
N TYR A 70 0.34 2.88 11.00
CA TYR A 70 1.19 3.86 10.32
C TYR A 70 2.68 3.61 10.54
N LYS A 71 3.09 3.24 11.76
CA LYS A 71 4.48 2.85 12.03
C LYS A 71 4.90 1.61 11.24
N LEU A 72 4.05 0.58 11.21
CA LEU A 72 4.32 -0.62 10.43
C LEU A 72 4.49 -0.31 8.94
N LEU A 73 3.60 0.52 8.38
CA LEU A 73 3.68 0.97 6.98
C LEU A 73 4.91 1.85 6.74
N GLU A 74 5.28 2.74 7.66
CA GLU A 74 6.49 3.55 7.52
C GLU A 74 7.77 2.70 7.51
N ILE A 75 7.85 1.64 8.32
CA ILE A 75 8.96 0.69 8.24
C ILE A 75 9.00 0.05 6.85
N ALA A 76 7.85 -0.40 6.33
CA ALA A 76 7.76 -1.02 5.00
C ALA A 76 8.15 -0.06 3.87
N ASP A 77 7.82 1.23 3.99
CA ASP A 77 8.14 2.28 3.05
C ASP A 77 9.65 2.56 3.00
N VAL A 78 10.32 2.56 4.17
CA VAL A 78 11.73 2.94 4.30
C VAL A 78 12.67 1.77 4.04
N ASP A 79 12.30 0.56 4.45
CA ASP A 79 13.17 -0.61 4.41
C ASP A 79 12.48 -1.83 3.78
N PRO A 80 12.67 -2.08 2.47
CA PRO A 80 12.07 -3.21 1.80
C PRO A 80 12.59 -4.56 2.27
N SER A 81 13.75 -4.61 2.95
CA SER A 81 14.25 -5.86 3.52
C SER A 81 13.40 -6.36 4.69
N MET A 82 12.56 -5.48 5.27
CA MET A 82 11.67 -5.79 6.38
C MET A 82 10.33 -6.41 5.96
N HIS A 83 9.99 -6.42 4.67
CA HIS A 83 8.64 -6.82 4.19
C HIS A 83 8.20 -8.21 4.70
N ASP A 84 9.05 -9.23 4.59
CA ASP A 84 8.71 -10.58 5.06
C ASP A 84 8.58 -10.66 6.59
N ARG A 85 9.37 -9.85 7.32
CA ARG A 85 9.28 -9.77 8.77
C ARG A 85 7.99 -9.07 9.21
N LEU A 86 7.63 -7.95 8.59
CA LEU A 86 6.38 -7.23 8.88
C LEU A 86 5.15 -8.09 8.53
N ALA A 87 5.22 -8.84 7.43
CA ALA A 87 4.22 -9.85 7.08
C ALA A 87 4.07 -10.92 8.17
N SER A 88 5.19 -11.41 8.72
CA SER A 88 5.19 -12.35 9.84
C SER A 88 4.59 -11.76 11.12
N ILE A 89 4.88 -10.48 11.41
CA ILE A 89 4.28 -9.75 12.55
C ILE A 89 2.77 -9.61 12.38
N LEU A 90 2.28 -9.22 11.19
CA LEU A 90 0.84 -9.14 10.90
C LEU A 90 0.14 -10.50 11.08
N THR A 91 0.81 -11.58 10.68
CA THR A 91 0.32 -12.95 10.88
C THR A 91 0.27 -13.31 12.37
N ALA A 92 1.32 -12.98 13.12
CA ALA A 92 1.39 -13.22 14.56
C ALA A 92 0.33 -12.43 15.34
N ILE A 93 0.07 -11.17 14.96
CA ILE A 93 -1.02 -10.36 15.51
C ILE A 93 -2.37 -11.02 15.21
N ALA A 94 -2.62 -11.41 13.96
CA ALA A 94 -3.88 -12.07 13.59
C ALA A 94 -4.12 -13.36 14.38
N ALA A 95 -3.07 -14.13 14.67
CA ALA A 95 -3.15 -15.36 15.45
C ALA A 95 -3.58 -15.15 16.93
N LYS A 96 -3.55 -13.91 17.43
CA LYS A 96 -4.01 -13.57 18.79
C LYS A 96 -5.53 -13.64 18.95
N GLY A 97 -6.28 -13.57 17.85
CA GLY A 97 -7.74 -13.65 17.89
C GLY A 97 -8.35 -12.63 18.85
N LYS A 98 -9.08 -13.10 19.85
CA LYS A 98 -9.75 -12.24 20.85
C LYS A 98 -8.93 -11.95 22.11
N GLU A 99 -7.66 -12.32 22.14
CA GLU A 99 -6.81 -12.15 23.33
C GLU A 99 -6.76 -10.67 23.77
N GLY A 100 -7.27 -10.39 24.98
CA GLY A 100 -7.21 -9.06 25.57
C GLY A 100 -8.20 -8.04 25.02
N CYS A 101 -9.18 -8.46 24.23
CA CYS A 101 -10.20 -7.58 23.65
C CYS A 101 -11.54 -7.63 24.39
N GLU A 102 -11.57 -8.14 25.64
CA GLU A 102 -12.82 -8.34 26.37
C GLU A 102 -13.57 -7.01 26.59
N GLY A 103 -14.72 -6.87 25.92
CA GLY A 103 -15.57 -5.67 26.00
C GLY A 103 -15.06 -4.50 25.17
N TRP A 104 -13.99 -4.68 24.38
CA TRP A 104 -13.49 -3.63 23.49
C TRP A 104 -14.35 -3.52 22.24
N ARG A 105 -14.72 -2.28 21.92
CA ARG A 105 -15.53 -1.92 20.75
C ARG A 105 -14.84 -0.83 19.95
N LEU A 106 -14.98 -0.94 18.63
CA LEU A 106 -14.52 0.04 17.67
C LEU A 106 -15.53 0.13 16.52
N TRP A 107 -15.92 1.34 16.17
CA TRP A 107 -16.96 1.63 15.19
C TRP A 107 -18.23 0.81 15.42
N ASN A 108 -18.64 0.74 16.71
CA ASN A 108 -19.78 0.00 17.22
C ASN A 108 -19.71 -1.53 17.05
N ARG A 109 -18.51 -2.11 16.84
CA ARG A 109 -18.31 -3.56 16.67
C ARG A 109 -17.29 -4.10 17.65
N ASP A 110 -17.46 -5.35 18.06
CA ASP A 110 -16.44 -6.05 18.85
C ASP A 110 -15.16 -6.23 18.03
N ILE A 111 -14.02 -6.17 18.72
CA ILE A 111 -12.70 -6.33 18.12
C ILE A 111 -12.29 -7.81 18.08
N ASP A 112 -11.62 -8.19 16.99
CA ASP A 112 -10.85 -9.43 16.87
C ASP A 112 -9.53 -9.11 16.14
N TRP A 113 -8.39 -9.49 16.71
CA TRP A 113 -7.08 -9.27 16.09
C TRP A 113 -6.94 -10.02 14.76
N ALA A 114 -7.69 -11.12 14.56
CA ALA A 114 -7.71 -11.85 13.29
C ALA A 114 -8.14 -10.96 12.11
N ASP A 115 -9.00 -9.97 12.37
CA ASP A 115 -9.50 -9.01 11.38
C ASP A 115 -8.54 -7.83 11.16
N ARG A 116 -7.45 -7.71 11.95
CA ARG A 116 -6.50 -6.57 11.97
C ARG A 116 -7.25 -5.22 11.94
N PRO A 117 -7.96 -4.89 13.02
CA PRO A 117 -8.86 -3.74 13.06
C PRO A 117 -8.15 -2.46 12.63
N LEU A 118 -8.76 -1.69 11.72
CA LEU A 118 -8.23 -0.47 11.08
C LEU A 118 -7.03 -0.63 10.16
N PHE A 119 -6.38 -1.79 10.05
CA PHE A 119 -5.21 -1.91 9.16
C PHE A 119 -5.61 -1.64 7.69
N GLY A 120 -6.76 -2.15 7.25
CA GLY A 120 -7.29 -1.84 5.91
C GLY A 120 -7.66 -0.37 5.72
N ALA A 121 -8.06 0.34 6.78
CA ALA A 121 -8.36 1.77 6.72
C ALA A 121 -7.06 2.59 6.62
N ALA A 122 -6.07 2.31 7.47
CA ALA A 122 -4.71 2.88 7.41
C ALA A 122 -4.08 2.68 6.04
N LEU A 123 -4.19 1.46 5.51
CA LEU A 123 -3.66 1.16 4.19
C LEU A 123 -4.36 1.97 3.10
N ARG A 124 -5.69 2.03 3.11
CA ARG A 124 -6.45 2.80 2.13
C ARG A 124 -6.08 4.28 2.14
N GLU A 125 -5.93 4.87 3.32
CA GLU A 125 -5.50 6.26 3.44
C GLU A 125 -4.12 6.46 2.82
N SER A 126 -3.18 5.57 3.17
CA SER A 126 -1.81 5.63 2.63
C SER A 126 -1.72 5.41 1.11
N MET A 127 -2.69 4.70 0.53
CA MET A 127 -2.76 4.39 -0.90
C MET A 127 -3.48 5.43 -1.76
N ASN A 128 -3.89 6.58 -1.21
CA ASN A 128 -4.55 7.66 -1.95
C ASN A 128 -3.58 8.51 -2.82
N GLY A 129 -2.46 7.92 -3.26
CA GLY A 129 -1.39 8.56 -4.03
C GLY A 129 -0.11 8.73 -3.23
N ILE A 130 0.91 9.36 -3.81
CA ILE A 130 2.10 9.75 -3.04
C ILE A 130 1.61 10.67 -1.93
N PHE A 131 1.63 10.16 -0.69
CA PHE A 131 1.07 10.86 0.44
C PHE A 131 1.66 12.28 0.53
N PRO A 132 0.83 13.31 0.80
CA PRO A 132 1.29 14.69 0.93
C PRO A 132 2.49 14.88 1.86
N SER A 133 2.64 14.02 2.88
CA SER A 133 3.75 14.03 3.82
C SER A 133 5.11 13.72 3.21
N TYR A 134 5.19 13.21 1.98
CA TYR A 134 6.46 12.78 1.39
C TYR A 134 7.18 13.83 0.55
N VAL A 135 6.46 14.82 0.00
CA VAL A 135 7.09 15.93 -0.74
C VAL A 135 7.04 17.18 0.11
N VAL A 136 8.11 17.41 0.88
CA VAL A 136 8.25 18.57 1.74
C VAL A 136 9.39 19.47 1.28
N ASP A 137 9.24 20.77 1.50
CA ASP A 137 10.32 21.73 1.27
C ASP A 137 11.36 21.72 2.42
N GLY A 138 12.35 22.62 2.34
CA GLY A 138 13.40 22.73 3.38
C GLY A 138 12.91 23.17 4.76
N THR A 139 11.64 23.60 4.88
CA THR A 139 11.00 24.00 6.14
C THR A 139 10.05 22.91 6.68
N GLY A 140 9.87 21.80 5.95
CA GLY A 140 8.91 20.76 6.29
C GLY A 140 7.49 21.06 5.81
N HIS A 141 7.29 22.08 4.97
CA HIS A 141 5.98 22.38 4.39
C HIS A 141 5.65 21.37 3.28
N ILE A 142 4.46 20.77 3.39
CA ILE A 142 3.90 19.84 2.40
C ILE A 142 3.62 20.57 1.08
N ILE A 143 4.14 20.02 -0.02
CA ILE A 143 3.86 20.47 -1.37
C ILE A 143 2.79 19.58 -1.98
N MET A 144 1.72 20.19 -2.48
CA MET A 144 0.63 19.52 -3.18
C MET A 144 0.76 19.72 -4.70
N PRO A 145 0.18 18.83 -5.52
CA PRO A 145 0.06 19.07 -6.96
C PRO A 145 -0.73 20.36 -7.27
N PRO A 146 -0.46 21.06 -8.39
CA PRO A 146 0.56 20.72 -9.39
C PRO A 146 1.99 20.94 -8.88
N TYR A 147 2.86 19.99 -9.16
CA TYR A 147 4.23 19.99 -8.63
C TYR A 147 5.19 20.84 -9.47
N PRO A 148 6.20 21.48 -8.85
CA PRO A 148 7.29 22.14 -9.58
C PRO A 148 8.05 21.18 -10.52
N PRO A 149 8.65 21.67 -11.63
CA PRO A 149 9.37 20.82 -12.59
C PRO A 149 10.48 19.95 -11.97
N GLU A 150 11.21 20.46 -10.99
CA GLU A 150 12.27 19.72 -10.29
C GLU A 150 11.74 18.59 -9.39
N VAL A 151 10.52 18.74 -8.88
CA VAL A 151 9.81 17.66 -8.15
C VAL A 151 9.34 16.61 -9.15
N LEU A 152 8.73 17.02 -10.26
CA LEU A 152 8.28 16.12 -11.32
C LEU A 152 9.46 15.32 -11.91
N ALA A 153 10.62 15.96 -12.12
CA ALA A 153 11.83 15.30 -12.58
C ALA A 153 12.29 14.20 -11.60
N ALA A 154 12.37 14.51 -10.30
CA ALA A 154 12.75 13.53 -9.29
C ALA A 154 11.73 12.39 -9.14
N LEU A 155 10.43 12.71 -9.22
CA LEU A 155 9.35 11.72 -9.24
C LEU A 155 9.38 10.86 -10.52
N ALA A 156 9.87 11.38 -11.64
CA ALA A 156 10.07 10.64 -12.88
C ALA A 156 11.34 9.76 -12.87
N GLY A 157 12.18 9.88 -11.84
CA GLY A 157 13.40 9.09 -11.65
C GLY A 157 14.70 9.82 -11.99
N ASP A 158 14.67 11.13 -12.23
CA ASP A 158 15.93 11.90 -12.35
C ASP A 158 16.69 11.94 -11.02
N PRO A 159 18.03 11.91 -11.06
CA PRO A 159 18.83 12.20 -9.88
C PRO A 159 18.42 13.55 -9.29
N PRO A 160 18.07 13.61 -7.99
CA PRO A 160 17.63 14.87 -7.39
C PRO A 160 18.79 15.87 -7.37
N THR A 161 18.49 17.15 -7.61
CA THR A 161 19.46 18.23 -7.42
C THR A 161 19.81 18.38 -5.93
N ASP A 162 20.86 19.16 -5.62
CA ASP A 162 21.32 19.38 -4.25
C ASP A 162 20.43 20.35 -3.44
N SER A 163 19.10 20.24 -3.57
CA SER A 163 18.15 20.99 -2.76
C SER A 163 17.20 20.04 -1.99
N PRO A 164 16.66 20.47 -0.83
CA PRO A 164 15.82 19.61 0.01
C PRO A 164 14.59 19.05 -0.69
N LEU A 165 13.95 19.84 -1.55
CA LEU A 165 12.66 19.52 -2.16
C LEU A 165 12.74 18.36 -3.18
N PRO A 166 13.60 18.37 -4.22
CA PRO A 166 13.81 17.23 -5.11
C PRO A 166 14.31 15.98 -4.39
N ARG A 167 15.14 16.13 -3.34
CA ARG A 167 15.51 14.99 -2.48
C ARG A 167 14.31 14.39 -1.76
N SER A 168 13.38 15.22 -1.28
CA SER A 168 12.14 14.74 -0.68
C SER A 168 11.29 13.99 -1.69
N ALA A 169 11.15 14.53 -2.90
CA ALA A 169 10.44 13.87 -4.00
C ALA A 169 11.07 12.52 -4.37
N ALA A 170 12.40 12.42 -4.47
CA ALA A 170 13.06 11.14 -4.73
C ALA A 170 12.84 10.09 -3.61
N ARG A 171 12.81 10.54 -2.34
CA ARG A 171 12.42 9.66 -1.21
C ARG A 171 10.95 9.25 -1.30
N ALA A 172 10.06 10.18 -1.60
CA ALA A 172 8.62 9.93 -1.76
C ALA A 172 8.35 8.84 -2.81
N ARG A 173 9.02 8.96 -3.96
CA ARG A 173 8.99 7.98 -5.03
C ARG A 173 9.45 6.60 -4.55
N THR A 174 10.54 6.53 -3.79
CA THR A 174 11.06 5.26 -3.25
C THR A 174 10.07 4.63 -2.26
N LYS A 175 9.55 5.42 -1.32
CA LYS A 175 8.54 4.99 -0.35
C LYS A 175 7.29 4.43 -1.04
N TRP A 176 6.76 5.15 -2.03
CA TRP A 176 5.59 4.72 -2.80
C TRP A 176 5.78 3.35 -3.47
N MET A 177 6.96 3.13 -4.07
CA MET A 177 7.30 1.86 -4.72
C MET A 177 7.46 0.72 -3.71
N ASN A 178 8.10 0.98 -2.57
CA ASN A 178 8.27 0.00 -1.50
C ASN A 178 6.91 -0.37 -0.88
N GLN A 179 6.02 0.60 -0.71
CA GLN A 179 4.68 0.36 -0.20
C GLN A 179 3.86 -0.55 -1.11
N ASN A 180 3.86 -0.27 -2.42
CA ASN A 180 3.17 -1.11 -3.40
C ASN A 180 3.76 -2.53 -3.44
N ALA A 181 5.08 -2.66 -3.34
CA ALA A 181 5.74 -3.96 -3.24
C ALA A 181 5.31 -4.71 -1.97
N PHE A 182 5.24 -4.03 -0.82
CA PHE A 182 4.80 -4.63 0.44
C PHE A 182 3.35 -5.12 0.36
N ILE A 183 2.44 -4.30 -0.19
CA ILE A 183 1.02 -4.67 -0.32
C ILE A 183 0.85 -5.84 -1.27
N ALA A 184 1.54 -5.83 -2.42
CA ALA A 184 1.56 -6.94 -3.36
C ALA A 184 2.09 -8.21 -2.67
N ARG A 185 3.11 -8.08 -1.81
CA ARG A 185 3.66 -9.19 -1.02
C ARG A 185 2.66 -9.73 0.00
N LEU A 186 1.95 -8.87 0.74
CA LEU A 186 0.90 -9.30 1.68
C LEU A 186 -0.21 -10.09 0.98
N TRP A 187 -0.55 -9.69 -0.25
CA TRP A 187 -1.51 -10.45 -1.06
C TRP A 187 -0.93 -11.80 -1.48
N THR A 188 0.31 -11.86 -1.96
CA THR A 188 0.95 -13.14 -2.35
C THR A 188 1.04 -14.15 -1.20
N LEU A 189 1.17 -13.67 0.04
CA LEU A 189 1.28 -14.50 1.24
C LEU A 189 -0.08 -14.88 1.85
N ASP A 190 -1.21 -14.52 1.21
CA ASP A 190 -2.56 -14.75 1.74
C ASP A 190 -2.82 -14.14 3.13
N ILE A 191 -2.00 -13.16 3.51
CA ILE A 191 -2.19 -12.44 4.78
C ILE A 191 -3.43 -11.56 4.64
N MET A 192 -3.61 -10.95 3.47
CA MET A 192 -4.77 -10.12 3.18
C MET A 192 -5.18 -10.20 1.71
N ASP A 193 -6.48 -10.13 1.45
CA ASP A 193 -6.99 -10.06 0.09
C ASP A 193 -7.01 -8.62 -0.41
N TRP A 194 -6.01 -8.30 -1.22
CA TRP A 194 -5.78 -6.98 -1.80
C TRP A 194 -5.76 -7.00 -3.33
N SER A 195 -6.50 -7.96 -3.91
CA SER A 195 -6.66 -8.09 -5.37
C SER A 195 -7.14 -6.78 -6.02
N THR A 196 -7.95 -5.99 -5.30
CA THR A 196 -8.48 -4.71 -5.80
C THR A 196 -7.40 -3.65 -6.00
N TYR A 197 -6.29 -3.68 -5.26
CA TYR A 197 -5.18 -2.75 -5.46
C TYR A 197 -4.38 -3.11 -6.71
N GLY A 198 -4.09 -4.39 -6.93
CA GLY A 198 -3.43 -4.85 -8.16
C GLY A 198 -4.19 -4.43 -9.41
N ILE A 199 -5.50 -4.70 -9.46
CA ILE A 199 -6.32 -4.35 -10.63
C ILE A 199 -6.45 -2.83 -10.80
N SER A 200 -6.58 -2.09 -9.70
CA SER A 200 -6.69 -0.62 -9.73
C SER A 200 -5.39 0.01 -10.23
N THR A 201 -4.23 -0.49 -9.80
CA THR A 201 -2.93 -0.05 -10.30
C THR A 201 -2.82 -0.30 -11.79
N MET A 202 -3.10 -1.51 -12.28
CA MET A 202 -3.01 -1.80 -13.72
C MET A 202 -3.92 -0.89 -14.55
N ARG A 203 -5.16 -0.70 -14.11
CA ARG A 203 -6.15 0.18 -14.73
C ARG A 203 -5.70 1.65 -14.76
N MET A 204 -5.20 2.19 -13.65
CA MET A 204 -4.90 3.62 -13.53
C MET A 204 -3.54 3.98 -14.11
N ASP A 205 -2.57 3.08 -13.96
CA ASP A 205 -1.17 3.38 -14.21
C ASP A 205 -0.64 2.77 -15.51
N LEU A 206 -1.20 1.65 -16.00
CA LEU A 206 -0.72 0.99 -17.22
C LEU A 206 -1.71 1.07 -18.39
N GLU A 207 -2.97 0.74 -18.16
CA GLU A 207 -3.96 0.64 -19.25
C GLU A 207 -4.16 1.93 -20.07
N PRO A 208 -4.00 3.16 -19.53
CA PRO A 208 -4.10 4.37 -20.34
C PRO A 208 -3.08 4.45 -21.49
N TYR A 209 -1.98 3.70 -21.42
CA TYR A 209 -0.99 3.66 -22.49
C TYR A 209 -1.46 2.88 -23.74
N SER A 210 -2.52 2.09 -23.62
CA SER A 210 -3.21 1.51 -24.78
C SER A 210 -3.92 2.55 -25.65
N LEU A 211 -4.15 3.76 -25.11
CA LEU A 211 -4.76 4.87 -25.83
C LEU A 211 -3.71 5.68 -26.59
N PRO A 212 -4.09 6.30 -27.72
CA PRO A 212 -3.28 7.33 -28.37
C PRO A 212 -2.90 8.45 -27.39
N PRO A 213 -1.71 9.08 -27.52
CA PRO A 213 -1.25 10.12 -26.59
C PRO A 213 -2.26 11.24 -26.34
N GLU A 214 -3.05 11.63 -27.35
CA GLU A 214 -4.04 12.71 -27.28
C GLU A 214 -5.24 12.39 -26.41
N ARG A 215 -5.46 11.11 -26.09
CA ARG A 215 -6.54 10.62 -25.21
C ARG A 215 -6.04 10.22 -23.82
N ARG A 216 -4.72 10.29 -23.59
CA ARG A 216 -4.17 10.06 -22.25
C ARG A 216 -4.46 11.31 -21.42
N SER A 217 -4.81 11.11 -20.15
CA SER A 217 -5.04 12.24 -19.25
C SER A 217 -3.77 13.10 -19.16
N THR A 218 -3.93 14.40 -19.42
CA THR A 218 -2.88 15.43 -19.23
C THR A 218 -3.08 16.19 -17.92
N ASP A 219 -3.81 15.61 -16.97
CA ASP A 219 -4.07 16.24 -15.67
C ASP A 219 -2.75 16.61 -14.99
N GLU A 220 -2.54 17.90 -14.75
CA GLU A 220 -1.33 18.44 -14.11
C GLU A 220 -1.17 17.97 -12.66
N THR A 221 -2.23 17.41 -12.07
CA THR A 221 -2.18 16.76 -10.75
C THR A 221 -1.76 15.30 -10.79
N SER A 222 -1.65 14.72 -11.99
CA SER A 222 -1.23 13.33 -12.20
C SER A 222 0.25 13.13 -11.87
N LEU A 223 0.57 11.98 -11.28
CA LEU A 223 1.95 11.51 -11.16
C LEU A 223 2.63 11.35 -12.53
N PRO A 224 3.97 11.49 -12.61
CA PRO A 224 4.72 11.24 -13.82
C PRO A 224 4.49 9.86 -14.40
N GLN A 225 4.56 9.78 -15.73
CA GLN A 225 4.32 8.57 -16.51
C GLN A 225 5.21 7.41 -16.08
N GLU A 226 6.47 7.72 -15.79
CA GLU A 226 7.49 6.75 -15.42
C GLU A 226 7.15 6.07 -14.10
N LEU A 227 6.81 6.86 -13.08
CA LEU A 227 6.43 6.31 -11.78
C LEU A 227 5.22 5.40 -11.86
N LYS A 228 4.21 5.76 -12.68
CA LYS A 228 3.03 4.92 -12.90
C LYS A 228 3.40 3.57 -13.50
N VAL A 229 4.17 3.57 -14.59
CA VAL A 229 4.56 2.33 -15.27
C VAL A 229 5.46 1.46 -14.39
N GLU A 230 6.36 2.09 -13.64
CA GLU A 230 7.20 1.38 -12.67
C GLU A 230 6.37 0.77 -11.53
N ASN A 231 5.35 1.49 -11.05
CA ASN A 231 4.43 0.98 -10.04
C ASN A 231 3.65 -0.24 -10.55
N ALA A 232 3.10 -0.18 -11.77
CA ALA A 232 2.46 -1.33 -12.40
C ALA A 232 3.44 -2.51 -12.59
N ALA A 233 4.69 -2.24 -12.95
CA ALA A 233 5.73 -3.26 -13.06
C ALA A 233 6.06 -3.91 -11.69
N VAL A 234 6.01 -3.17 -10.58
CA VAL A 234 6.18 -3.73 -9.22
C VAL A 234 5.11 -4.79 -8.94
N TRP A 235 3.85 -4.49 -9.23
CA TRP A 235 2.75 -5.44 -9.02
C TRP A 235 2.94 -6.72 -9.82
N ILE A 236 3.31 -6.63 -11.11
CA ILE A 236 3.61 -7.80 -11.93
C ILE A 236 4.80 -8.59 -11.37
N ARG A 237 5.86 -7.92 -10.92
CA ARG A 237 7.07 -8.61 -10.46
C ARG A 237 6.89 -9.27 -9.10
N VAL A 238 6.05 -8.72 -8.23
CA VAL A 238 5.84 -9.24 -6.87
C VAL A 238 4.66 -10.21 -6.82
N ALA A 239 3.55 -9.87 -7.47
CA ALA A 239 2.28 -10.60 -7.40
C ALA A 239 1.81 -11.16 -8.74
N GLY A 240 2.65 -11.14 -9.79
CA GLY A 240 2.26 -11.54 -11.15
C GLY A 240 1.70 -12.96 -11.25
N GLU A 241 2.25 -13.92 -10.51
CA GLU A 241 1.72 -15.28 -10.43
C GLU A 241 0.28 -15.28 -9.90
N LYS A 242 0.06 -14.68 -8.72
CA LYS A 242 -1.28 -14.58 -8.12
C LYS A 242 -2.27 -13.80 -8.98
N MET A 243 -1.80 -12.77 -9.69
CA MET A 243 -2.61 -12.02 -10.66
C MET A 243 -2.99 -12.86 -11.88
N PHE A 244 -2.09 -13.72 -12.35
CA PHE A 244 -2.31 -14.61 -13.49
C PHE A 244 -3.28 -15.74 -13.16
N GLU A 245 -3.17 -16.32 -11.96
CA GLU A 245 -4.07 -17.37 -11.45
C GLU A 245 -5.46 -16.83 -11.07
N SER A 246 -5.56 -15.53 -10.77
CA SER A 246 -6.84 -14.92 -10.38
C SER A 246 -7.84 -14.89 -11.55
N HIS A 247 -9.07 -15.24 -11.23
CA HIS A 247 -10.23 -15.11 -12.11
C HIS A 247 -11.33 -14.26 -11.49
N GLU A 248 -10.97 -13.41 -10.52
CA GLU A 248 -11.93 -12.60 -9.81
C GLU A 248 -12.58 -11.57 -10.74
N ILE A 249 -13.92 -11.60 -10.79
CA ILE A 249 -14.73 -10.63 -11.51
C ILE A 249 -15.15 -9.54 -10.52
N LEU A 250 -14.76 -8.31 -10.84
CA LEU A 250 -14.80 -7.11 -10.03
C LEU A 250 -15.67 -6.01 -10.68
N GLY A 251 -16.68 -6.39 -11.46
CA GLY A 251 -17.60 -5.45 -12.10
C GLY A 251 -18.68 -6.15 -12.94
N PRO A 252 -19.59 -5.36 -13.54
CA PRO A 252 -20.72 -5.89 -14.31
C PRO A 252 -20.29 -6.60 -15.61
N LYS A 253 -19.16 -6.24 -16.25
CA LYS A 253 -18.69 -6.98 -17.43
C LYS A 253 -18.11 -8.32 -16.99
N GLY A 254 -18.76 -9.41 -17.39
CA GLY A 254 -18.42 -10.77 -16.99
C GLY A 254 -19.28 -11.31 -15.83
N ASN A 255 -20.04 -10.46 -15.13
CA ASN A 255 -21.00 -10.87 -14.11
C ASN A 255 -22.33 -10.11 -14.26
N PRO A 256 -23.35 -10.71 -14.91
CA PRO A 256 -24.67 -10.09 -15.09
C PRO A 256 -25.43 -9.82 -13.79
N GLU A 257 -25.09 -10.50 -12.70
CA GLU A 257 -25.74 -10.37 -11.39
C GLU A 257 -25.00 -9.40 -10.46
N TRP A 258 -24.05 -8.63 -11.00
CA TRP A 258 -23.23 -7.71 -10.22
C TRP A 258 -24.06 -6.65 -9.47
N ASP A 259 -23.91 -6.58 -8.16
CA ASP A 259 -24.56 -5.55 -7.33
C ASP A 259 -23.97 -4.17 -7.63
N SER A 260 -24.78 -3.30 -8.23
CA SER A 260 -24.39 -1.93 -8.59
C SER A 260 -23.97 -1.08 -7.40
N LYS A 261 -24.38 -1.43 -6.17
CA LYS A 261 -23.95 -0.72 -4.95
C LYS A 261 -22.48 -0.94 -4.60
N ARG A 262 -21.84 -1.98 -5.15
CA ARG A 262 -20.42 -2.30 -4.92
C ARG A 262 -19.47 -1.46 -5.78
N GLY A 263 -20.00 -0.59 -6.66
CA GLY A 263 -19.21 0.07 -7.69
C GLY A 263 -18.68 -0.95 -8.72
N ALA A 264 -17.69 -0.58 -9.52
CA ALA A 264 -17.06 -1.47 -10.49
C ALA A 264 -15.52 -1.35 -10.42
N PRO A 265 -14.90 -1.87 -9.35
CA PRO A 265 -13.45 -1.74 -9.11
C PRO A 265 -12.60 -2.29 -10.26
N GLY A 266 -13.04 -3.38 -10.90
CA GLY A 266 -12.38 -3.98 -12.05
C GLY A 266 -12.63 -3.26 -13.38
N SER A 267 -13.53 -2.27 -13.44
CA SER A 267 -13.81 -1.55 -14.68
C SER A 267 -12.62 -0.73 -15.12
N SER A 268 -12.27 -0.82 -16.41
CA SER A 268 -11.13 -0.12 -17.01
C SER A 268 -11.35 1.38 -17.23
N GLY A 269 -12.61 1.84 -17.21
CA GLY A 269 -12.95 3.20 -17.65
C GLY A 269 -12.81 3.42 -19.16
N GLY A 270 -12.75 2.36 -19.97
CA GLY A 270 -12.76 2.43 -21.45
C GLY A 270 -11.42 2.11 -22.12
N THR A 271 -10.38 1.78 -21.36
CA THR A 271 -9.08 1.29 -21.88
C THR A 271 -9.09 -0.22 -22.18
N TRP A 272 -10.06 -0.94 -21.60
CA TRP A 272 -10.26 -2.37 -21.77
C TRP A 272 -11.76 -2.71 -21.82
N ASP A 273 -12.17 -3.52 -22.80
CA ASP A 273 -13.58 -3.82 -23.05
C ASP A 273 -14.06 -5.23 -22.66
N GLY A 274 -13.15 -6.11 -22.23
CA GLY A 274 -13.48 -7.46 -21.77
C GLY A 274 -14.02 -7.51 -20.34
N VAL A 275 -13.73 -8.60 -19.64
CA VAL A 275 -14.19 -8.83 -18.25
C VAL A 275 -13.63 -7.77 -17.30
N ASP A 276 -14.49 -7.22 -16.44
CA ASP A 276 -14.13 -6.29 -15.38
C ASP A 276 -13.45 -7.08 -14.24
N GLY A 277 -12.15 -7.30 -14.32
CA GLY A 277 -11.40 -8.03 -13.30
C GLY A 277 -10.15 -8.69 -13.85
N TYR A 278 -9.72 -9.78 -13.22
CA TYR A 278 -8.61 -10.60 -13.68
C TYR A 278 -9.08 -11.59 -14.75
N HIS A 279 -8.43 -11.57 -15.91
CA HIS A 279 -8.78 -12.40 -17.06
C HIS A 279 -7.55 -12.66 -17.94
N PRO A 280 -7.37 -13.85 -18.53
CA PRO A 280 -6.22 -14.16 -19.39
C PRO A 280 -6.03 -13.15 -20.54
N ASP A 281 -7.11 -12.74 -21.19
CA ASP A 281 -7.02 -11.73 -22.26
C ASP A 281 -6.57 -10.35 -21.75
N ARG A 282 -6.93 -10.00 -20.51
CA ARG A 282 -6.53 -8.73 -19.89
C ARG A 282 -5.06 -8.79 -19.45
N TRP A 283 -4.61 -9.94 -18.96
CA TRP A 283 -3.19 -10.21 -18.76
C TRP A 283 -2.38 -10.04 -20.04
N ALA A 284 -2.82 -10.66 -21.15
CA ALA A 284 -2.18 -10.49 -22.45
C ALA A 284 -2.21 -9.03 -22.94
N HIS A 285 -3.28 -8.29 -22.64
CA HIS A 285 -3.36 -6.86 -22.91
C HIS A 285 -2.30 -6.06 -22.15
N TRP A 286 -2.14 -6.28 -20.84
CA TRP A 286 -1.10 -5.64 -20.04
C TRP A 286 0.30 -5.95 -20.54
N LYS A 287 0.58 -7.22 -20.86
CA LYS A 287 1.88 -7.65 -21.40
C LYS A 287 2.23 -6.92 -22.69
N ARG A 288 1.25 -6.76 -23.59
CA ARG A 288 1.42 -6.00 -24.84
C ARG A 288 1.78 -4.54 -24.57
N ILE A 289 1.09 -3.87 -23.64
CA ILE A 289 1.40 -2.48 -23.28
C ILE A 289 2.82 -2.35 -22.74
N PHE A 290 3.24 -3.22 -21.81
CA PHE A 290 4.62 -3.19 -21.31
C PHE A 290 5.64 -3.44 -22.42
N LYS A 291 5.36 -4.36 -23.34
CA LYS A 291 6.24 -4.61 -24.48
C LYS A 291 6.41 -3.36 -25.35
N GLU A 292 5.30 -2.72 -25.74
CA GLU A 292 5.30 -1.47 -26.50
C GLU A 292 6.10 -0.36 -25.80
N ILE A 293 5.96 -0.23 -24.47
CA ILE A 293 6.74 0.73 -23.67
C ILE A 293 8.25 0.38 -23.69
N SER A 294 8.59 -0.89 -23.50
CA SER A 294 10.00 -1.32 -23.43
C SER A 294 10.75 -1.10 -24.76
N GLU A 295 10.05 -1.27 -25.88
CA GLU A 295 10.59 -1.12 -27.24
C GLU A 295 10.49 0.33 -27.75
N GLY A 296 9.63 1.15 -27.14
CA GLY A 296 9.38 2.54 -27.53
C GLY A 296 10.41 3.56 -27.02
N GLU A 297 10.09 4.83 -27.25
CA GLU A 297 10.83 5.98 -26.73
C GLU A 297 10.37 6.34 -25.31
N GLY A 298 11.27 6.87 -24.49
CA GLY A 298 10.97 7.26 -23.11
C GLY A 298 12.20 7.21 -22.21
N ARG A 299 12.03 7.55 -20.93
CA ARG A 299 13.11 7.44 -19.95
C ARG A 299 13.53 5.99 -19.74
N GLN A 300 14.83 5.79 -19.47
CA GLN A 300 15.42 4.46 -19.37
C GLN A 300 14.81 3.61 -18.24
N ASN A 301 14.56 4.21 -17.07
CA ASN A 301 13.96 3.52 -15.92
C ASN A 301 12.56 2.95 -16.23
N MET A 302 11.72 3.72 -16.92
CA MET A 302 10.39 3.27 -17.36
C MET A 302 10.50 2.09 -18.35
N ARG A 303 11.41 2.18 -19.32
CA ARG A 303 11.64 1.13 -20.32
C ARG A 303 12.17 -0.15 -19.68
N ASP A 304 13.11 -0.03 -18.75
CA ASP A 304 13.68 -1.16 -18.02
C ASP A 304 12.65 -1.83 -17.10
N ALA A 305 11.84 -1.06 -16.40
CA ALA A 305 10.76 -1.60 -15.56
C ALA A 305 9.71 -2.35 -16.41
N ALA A 306 9.32 -1.78 -17.55
CA ALA A 306 8.40 -2.44 -18.48
C ALA A 306 9.00 -3.75 -19.04
N LYS A 307 10.28 -3.74 -19.40
CA LYS A 307 10.99 -4.95 -19.84
C LYS A 307 11.01 -6.03 -18.75
N ALA A 308 11.36 -5.65 -17.51
CA ALA A 308 11.38 -6.56 -16.38
C ALA A 308 9.98 -7.13 -16.07
N ALA A 309 8.92 -6.34 -16.25
CA ALA A 309 7.55 -6.83 -16.15
C ALA A 309 7.25 -7.88 -17.22
N VAL A 310 7.59 -7.65 -18.49
CA VAL A 310 7.41 -8.64 -19.57
C VAL A 310 8.15 -9.94 -19.26
N GLU A 311 9.41 -9.86 -18.83
CA GLU A 311 10.21 -11.03 -18.45
C GLU A 311 9.55 -11.84 -17.31
N ALA A 312 9.02 -11.14 -16.29
CA ALA A 312 8.29 -11.78 -15.20
C ALA A 312 6.99 -12.43 -15.67
N MET A 313 6.21 -11.77 -16.54
CA MET A 313 4.98 -12.33 -17.09
C MET A 313 5.25 -13.59 -17.92
N GLU A 314 6.30 -13.57 -18.74
CA GLU A 314 6.72 -14.74 -19.52
C GLU A 314 7.19 -15.90 -18.63
N GLN A 315 7.82 -15.60 -17.49
CA GLN A 315 8.21 -16.62 -16.53
C GLN A 315 6.98 -17.32 -15.94
N VAL A 316 6.01 -16.55 -15.46
CA VAL A 316 4.74 -17.05 -14.90
C VAL A 316 4.03 -17.96 -15.92
N GLU A 317 3.88 -17.49 -17.16
CA GLU A 317 3.24 -18.27 -18.24
C GLU A 317 3.95 -19.60 -18.53
N ARG A 318 5.30 -19.61 -18.53
CA ARG A 318 6.10 -20.82 -18.73
C ARG A 318 5.92 -21.83 -17.60
N GLU A 319 5.97 -21.37 -16.36
CA GLU A 319 5.82 -22.22 -15.17
C GLU A 319 4.45 -22.90 -15.14
N HIS A 320 3.38 -22.16 -15.46
CA HIS A 320 2.02 -22.69 -15.53
C HIS A 320 1.79 -23.67 -16.68
N SER A 321 2.43 -23.41 -17.83
CA SER A 321 2.40 -24.33 -18.97
C SER A 321 3.06 -25.67 -18.65
N ASN A 322 4.16 -25.64 -17.89
CA ASN A 322 4.89 -26.83 -17.46
C ASN A 322 4.15 -27.64 -16.38
N ASN A 323 3.40 -26.98 -15.50
CA ASN A 323 2.62 -27.64 -14.43
C ASN A 323 1.30 -28.26 -14.92
N SER A 324 0.88 -27.97 -16.16
CA SER A 324 -0.37 -28.48 -16.75
C SER A 324 -0.20 -29.78 -17.56
N HIS A 325 1.00 -30.38 -17.56
CA HIS A 325 1.36 -31.62 -18.26
C HIS A 325 1.73 -32.73 -17.27
#